data_AF-A0AAV9SBG2-F1
#
_entry.id   AF-A0AAV9SBG2-F1
#
_cell.length_a   1.000
_cell.length_b   1.000
_cell.length_c   1.000
_cell.angle_alpha   90.00
_cell.angle_beta   90.00
_cell.angle_gamma   90.00
#
_symmetry.space_group_name_H-M   'P 1'
#
loop_
_entity.id
_entity.type
_entity.pdbx_description
1 polymer ?
#
loop_
_entity_poly.entity_id
_entity_poly.type
_entity_poly.pdbx_seq_one_letter_code
_entity_poly.pdbx_strand_id
1 'polypeptide(L)'
;MATKTTKQGRGRKTKNDVKPQSKQEKKQNAKMAEVSSDLWELKLKRTEQDLAHYKKAHHNMVSENEQLRSFLYHSEMSNFQTTDYWQKQLNDRDKKIENLKQQLKREEELAIKAKLEWENERKQYFEMFEEDILKRKANEAVMQKKIVNMRKQMHTSKEEYRENLREKEKEKYSLIEKQRAEIERQHKSNETKRILVKLDHEKAIAKLESELKQTYKEKNCLSEKLQNAVAEVEDLKNLARSLRKDKLALAVDKKILTSTLKENIAEMALEKKTLAEVKAKAASLERALKKMEEEMGEKEKRNQVTIQASEVELDKLQKIIAMREKEIHHIKQLARTIVEKRKDMEVFFREALDHIRQEIADDRKRYKREAYQDYRQKFRNDTVRRTRLPPIRTFHQSPNSTNSVYSDMKAVDKEVYISDLTWEQKEKVLTLLFAKMNGNAESEVN
;
A
#
# COMPACT_ATOMS: atom_id res chain seq x y z
N MET A 1 -47.08 -40.09 -39.42
CA MET A 1 -47.10 -41.56 -39.60
C MET A 1 -48.43 -42.09 -39.11
N ALA A 2 -49.10 -42.86 -39.97
CA ALA A 2 -50.44 -43.39 -39.79
C ALA A 2 -50.48 -44.61 -38.86
N THR A 3 -51.61 -44.82 -38.19
CA THR A 3 -52.37 -46.09 -38.08
C THR A 3 -53.54 -45.85 -37.11
N LYS A 4 -54.76 -45.66 -37.64
CA LYS A 4 -55.78 -46.66 -37.98
C LYS A 4 -56.38 -47.40 -36.78
N THR A 5 -57.59 -46.93 -36.47
CA THR A 5 -58.71 -47.57 -35.79
C THR A 5 -59.08 -48.96 -36.34
N THR A 6 -59.43 -49.89 -35.45
CA THR A 6 -60.17 -51.13 -35.75
C THR A 6 -61.15 -51.36 -34.59
N LYS A 7 -62.43 -51.00 -34.77
CA LYS A 7 -63.58 -51.83 -35.17
C LYS A 7 -64.14 -52.71 -34.05
N GLN A 8 -65.30 -52.29 -33.55
CA GLN A 8 -66.26 -53.10 -32.80
C GLN A 8 -66.77 -54.27 -33.65
N GLY A 9 -66.98 -55.43 -33.02
CA GLY A 9 -67.61 -56.61 -33.61
C GLY A 9 -68.26 -57.47 -32.52
N ARG A 10 -69.57 -57.64 -32.62
CA ARG A 10 -70.49 -58.29 -31.67
C ARG A 10 -70.25 -59.80 -31.49
N GLY A 11 -70.31 -60.25 -30.24
CA GLY A 11 -71.28 -61.23 -29.74
C GLY A 11 -71.06 -62.72 -30.03
N ARG A 12 -71.00 -63.55 -28.98
CA ARG A 12 -71.96 -64.65 -28.75
C ARG A 12 -71.75 -65.29 -27.37
N LYS A 13 -72.88 -65.71 -26.81
CA LYS A 13 -73.06 -66.43 -25.53
C LYS A 13 -72.31 -67.76 -25.52
N THR A 14 -71.70 -68.08 -24.38
CA THR A 14 -71.64 -69.45 -23.83
C THR A 14 -72.09 -69.39 -22.37
N LYS A 15 -73.18 -70.10 -22.11
CA LYS A 15 -73.73 -70.44 -20.78
C LYS A 15 -73.05 -71.74 -20.32
N ASN A 16 -73.13 -71.97 -19.00
CA ASN A 16 -72.73 -73.16 -18.21
C ASN A 16 -71.31 -72.97 -17.62
N ASP A 17 -71.06 -72.98 -16.31
CA ASP A 17 -71.78 -73.54 -15.16
C ASP A 17 -71.68 -72.59 -13.96
N VAL A 18 -72.81 -72.25 -13.33
CA VAL A 18 -72.81 -71.66 -11.99
C VAL A 18 -73.73 -72.49 -11.11
N LYS A 19 -73.10 -73.36 -10.33
CA LYS A 19 -73.66 -74.04 -9.16
C LYS A 19 -74.47 -73.03 -8.32
N PRO A 20 -75.71 -73.33 -7.87
CA PRO A 20 -76.51 -72.36 -7.14
C PRO A 20 -75.86 -72.09 -5.77
N GLN A 21 -75.07 -71.00 -5.69
CA GLN A 21 -74.59 -70.47 -4.42
C GLN A 21 -75.78 -70.20 -3.50
N SER A 22 -75.69 -70.66 -2.26
CA SER A 22 -76.71 -70.49 -1.23
C SER A 22 -77.07 -69.01 -1.09
N LYS A 23 -78.33 -68.68 -0.75
CA LYS A 23 -78.76 -67.28 -0.48
C LYS A 23 -77.87 -66.57 0.55
N GLN A 24 -77.15 -67.32 1.38
CA GLN A 24 -76.21 -66.83 2.37
C GLN A 24 -74.85 -66.42 1.78
N GLU A 25 -74.33 -67.17 0.79
CA GLU A 25 -73.09 -66.84 0.06
C GLU A 25 -73.26 -65.61 -0.81
N LYS A 26 -74.42 -65.42 -1.45
CA LYS A 26 -74.69 -64.18 -2.22
C LYS A 26 -74.74 -62.94 -1.35
N LYS A 27 -75.30 -63.03 -0.13
CA LYS A 27 -75.29 -61.93 0.84
C LYS A 27 -73.88 -61.66 1.38
N GLN A 28 -73.07 -62.70 1.61
CA GLN A 28 -71.66 -62.53 2.00
C GLN A 28 -70.82 -61.91 0.87
N ASN A 29 -71.00 -62.36 -0.37
CA ASN A 29 -70.31 -61.80 -1.53
C ASN A 29 -70.71 -60.34 -1.81
N ALA A 30 -71.98 -59.99 -1.64
CA ALA A 30 -72.44 -58.59 -1.74
C ALA A 30 -71.80 -57.71 -0.66
N LYS A 31 -71.76 -58.18 0.60
CA LYS A 31 -71.08 -57.46 1.69
C LYS A 31 -69.56 -57.35 1.47
N MET A 32 -68.92 -58.40 0.95
CA MET A 32 -67.49 -58.36 0.62
C MET A 32 -67.20 -57.39 -0.54
N ALA A 33 -68.10 -57.30 -1.52
CA ALA A 33 -67.98 -56.33 -2.62
C ALA A 33 -68.18 -54.89 -2.13
N GLU A 34 -69.14 -54.66 -1.23
CA GLU A 34 -69.37 -53.36 -0.58
C GLU A 34 -68.16 -52.91 0.24
N VAL A 35 -67.64 -53.79 1.12
CA VAL A 35 -66.42 -53.52 1.90
C VAL A 35 -65.20 -53.32 0.99
N SER A 36 -65.11 -54.05 -0.12
CA SER A 36 -64.03 -53.85 -1.10
C SER A 36 -64.17 -52.51 -1.81
N SER A 37 -65.40 -52.08 -2.15
CA SER A 37 -65.70 -50.77 -2.74
C SER A 37 -65.31 -49.65 -1.79
N ASP A 38 -65.73 -49.73 -0.53
CA ASP A 38 -65.39 -48.75 0.51
C ASP A 38 -63.87 -48.65 0.72
N LEU A 39 -63.16 -49.78 0.67
CA LEU A 39 -61.70 -49.80 0.75
C LEU A 39 -61.04 -49.09 -0.45
N TRP A 40 -61.59 -49.25 -1.66
CA TRP A 40 -61.10 -48.55 -2.85
C TRP A 40 -61.41 -47.05 -2.80
N GLU A 41 -62.58 -46.66 -2.30
CA GLU A 41 -62.93 -45.26 -2.09
C GLU A 41 -62.03 -44.60 -1.05
N LEU A 42 -61.72 -45.28 0.06
CA LEU A 42 -60.78 -44.78 1.06
C LEU A 42 -59.37 -44.63 0.49
N LYS A 43 -58.90 -45.60 -0.30
CA LYS A 43 -57.60 -45.51 -1.00
C LYS A 43 -57.59 -44.33 -1.98
N LEU A 44 -58.66 -44.15 -2.77
CA LEU A 44 -58.79 -43.06 -3.72
C LEU A 44 -58.72 -41.71 -2.99
N LYS A 45 -59.53 -41.51 -1.93
CA LYS A 45 -59.51 -40.30 -1.10
C LYS A 45 -58.12 -40.00 -0.54
N ARG A 46 -57.41 -41.01 -0.05
CA ARG A 46 -56.02 -40.84 0.43
C ARG A 46 -55.08 -40.40 -0.68
N THR A 47 -55.14 -41.04 -1.85
CA THR A 47 -54.30 -40.64 -3.00
C THR A 47 -54.64 -39.25 -3.54
N GLU A 48 -55.91 -38.83 -3.49
CA GLU A 48 -56.34 -37.48 -3.87
C GLU A 48 -55.82 -36.43 -2.88
N GLN A 49 -55.83 -36.74 -1.59
CA GLN A 49 -55.22 -35.89 -0.55
C GLN A 49 -53.71 -35.76 -0.77
N ASP A 50 -53.00 -36.87 -0.96
CA ASP A 50 -51.56 -36.86 -1.24
C ASP A 50 -51.25 -36.04 -2.50
N LEU A 51 -52.01 -36.24 -3.58
CA LEU A 51 -51.86 -35.49 -4.82
C LEU A 51 -52.14 -33.99 -4.64
N ALA A 52 -53.13 -33.61 -3.83
CA ALA A 52 -53.38 -32.22 -3.49
C ALA A 52 -52.22 -31.60 -2.68
N HIS A 53 -51.66 -32.36 -1.73
CA HIS A 53 -50.47 -31.95 -0.97
C HIS A 53 -49.27 -31.74 -1.89
N TYR A 54 -48.98 -32.67 -2.80
CA TYR A 54 -47.89 -32.53 -3.77
C TYR A 54 -48.09 -31.34 -4.71
N LYS A 55 -49.31 -31.11 -5.20
CA LYS A 55 -49.63 -29.94 -6.03
C LYS A 55 -49.39 -28.64 -5.28
N LYS A 56 -49.82 -28.55 -4.02
CA LYS A 56 -49.59 -27.38 -3.17
C LYS A 56 -48.11 -27.15 -2.91
N ALA A 57 -47.36 -28.20 -2.57
CA ALA A 57 -45.92 -28.12 -2.37
C ALA A 57 -45.19 -27.67 -3.64
N HIS A 58 -45.55 -28.22 -4.80
CA HIS A 58 -44.98 -27.80 -6.08
C HIS A 58 -45.29 -26.33 -6.39
N HIS A 59 -46.53 -25.88 -6.15
CA HIS A 59 -46.90 -24.49 -6.38
C HIS A 59 -46.12 -23.53 -5.46
N ASN A 60 -45.96 -23.88 -4.19
CA ASN A 60 -45.12 -23.12 -3.25
C ASN A 60 -43.67 -23.06 -3.73
N MET A 61 -43.08 -24.20 -4.11
CA MET A 61 -41.71 -24.25 -4.63
C MET A 61 -41.53 -23.41 -5.90
N VAL A 62 -42.51 -23.38 -6.80
CA VAL A 62 -42.46 -22.53 -7.99
C VAL A 62 -42.51 -21.06 -7.59
N SER A 63 -43.42 -20.67 -6.69
CA SER A 63 -43.53 -19.30 -6.21
C SER A 63 -42.25 -18.82 -5.50
N GLU A 64 -41.65 -19.66 -4.65
CA GLU A 64 -40.37 -19.37 -4.00
C GLU A 64 -39.24 -19.23 -5.00
N ASN A 65 -39.17 -20.10 -6.02
CA ASN A 65 -38.18 -19.99 -7.09
C ASN A 65 -38.35 -18.71 -7.92
N GLU A 66 -39.58 -18.31 -8.22
CA GLU A 66 -39.85 -17.04 -8.91
C GLU A 66 -39.42 -15.84 -8.06
N GLN A 67 -39.72 -15.84 -6.77
CA GLN A 67 -39.27 -14.79 -5.85
C GLN A 67 -37.74 -14.73 -5.78
N LEU A 68 -37.06 -15.87 -5.62
CA LEU A 68 -35.60 -15.92 -5.60
C LEU A 68 -34.99 -15.41 -6.92
N ARG A 69 -35.57 -15.76 -8.06
CA ARG A 69 -35.15 -15.22 -9.38
C ARG A 69 -35.33 -13.72 -9.46
N SER A 70 -36.46 -13.19 -8.99
CA SER A 70 -36.68 -11.75 -8.93
C SER A 70 -35.66 -11.08 -8.02
N PHE A 71 -35.40 -11.61 -6.82
CA PHE A 71 -34.40 -11.04 -5.91
C PHE A 71 -32.99 -11.05 -6.52
N LEU A 72 -32.58 -12.16 -7.15
CA LEU A 72 -31.31 -12.26 -7.84
C LEU A 72 -31.20 -11.21 -8.95
N TYR A 73 -32.22 -11.07 -9.80
CA TYR A 73 -32.23 -10.07 -10.87
C TYR A 73 -32.09 -8.64 -10.33
N HIS A 74 -32.84 -8.28 -9.28
CA HIS A 74 -32.73 -6.94 -8.68
C HIS A 74 -31.35 -6.70 -8.05
N SER A 75 -30.79 -7.71 -7.39
CA SER A 75 -29.44 -7.63 -6.84
C SER A 75 -28.38 -7.47 -7.93
N GLU A 76 -28.49 -8.22 -9.03
CA GLU A 76 -27.59 -8.12 -10.18
C GLU A 76 -27.66 -6.74 -10.83
N MET A 77 -28.88 -6.20 -11.01
CA MET A 77 -29.07 -4.85 -11.57
C MET A 77 -28.51 -3.77 -10.65
N SER A 78 -28.70 -3.88 -9.33
CA SER A 78 -28.15 -2.93 -8.36
C SER A 78 -26.61 -2.99 -8.33
N ASN A 79 -26.04 -4.19 -8.39
CA ASN A 79 -24.59 -4.40 -8.47
C ASN A 79 -24.02 -3.82 -9.75
N PHE A 80 -24.70 -4.01 -10.88
CA PHE A 80 -24.29 -3.45 -12.17
C PHE A 80 -24.30 -1.91 -12.14
N GLN A 81 -25.38 -1.30 -11.65
CA GLN A 81 -25.48 0.16 -11.52
C GLN A 81 -24.39 0.74 -10.61
N THR A 82 -24.12 0.08 -9.49
CA THR A 82 -23.06 0.47 -8.56
C THR A 82 -21.69 0.38 -9.23
N THR A 83 -21.43 -0.72 -9.95
CA THR A 83 -20.18 -0.93 -10.69
C THR A 83 -20.00 0.14 -11.77
N ASP A 84 -21.03 0.42 -12.56
CA ASP A 84 -21.01 1.46 -13.59
C ASP A 84 -20.73 2.85 -13.01
N TYR A 85 -21.33 3.17 -11.86
CA TYR A 85 -21.09 4.43 -11.17
C TYR A 85 -19.62 4.56 -10.75
N TRP A 86 -19.07 3.53 -10.11
CA TRP A 86 -17.65 3.53 -9.71
C TRP A 86 -16.71 3.58 -10.90
N GLN A 87 -17.03 2.88 -11.98
CA GLN A 87 -16.24 2.91 -13.22
C GLN A 87 -16.21 4.32 -13.82
N LYS A 88 -17.35 5.02 -13.87
CA LYS A 88 -17.40 6.43 -14.31
C LYS A 88 -16.56 7.32 -13.40
N GLN A 89 -16.68 7.15 -12.09
CA GLN A 89 -15.92 7.97 -11.13
C GLN A 89 -14.40 7.72 -11.24
N LEU A 90 -13.98 6.48 -11.49
CA LEU A 90 -12.57 6.15 -11.77
C LEU A 90 -12.10 6.83 -13.05
N ASN A 91 -12.85 6.70 -14.15
CA ASN A 91 -12.50 7.33 -15.43
C ASN A 91 -12.37 8.87 -15.31
N ASP A 92 -13.23 9.52 -14.53
CA ASP A 92 -13.16 10.97 -14.32
C ASP A 92 -11.94 11.37 -13.48
N ARG A 93 -11.59 10.56 -12.48
CA ARG A 93 -10.36 10.75 -11.70
C ARG A 93 -9.12 10.54 -12.57
N ASP A 94 -9.11 9.53 -13.43
CA ASP A 94 -8.00 9.27 -14.35
C ASP A 94 -7.81 10.42 -15.35
N LYS A 95 -8.90 10.97 -15.91
CA LYS A 95 -8.84 12.18 -16.75
C LYS A 95 -8.27 13.37 -15.98
N LYS A 96 -8.65 13.55 -14.71
CA LYS A 96 -8.10 14.62 -13.86
C LYS A 96 -6.61 14.42 -13.60
N ILE A 97 -6.18 13.19 -13.32
CA ILE A 97 -4.77 12.83 -13.15
C ILE A 97 -3.99 13.14 -14.43
N GLU A 98 -4.52 12.78 -15.60
CA GLU A 98 -3.85 13.04 -16.87
C GLU A 98 -3.73 14.55 -17.15
N ASN A 99 -4.77 15.32 -16.88
CA ASN A 99 -4.72 16.78 -17.00
C ASN A 99 -3.66 17.40 -16.06
N LEU A 100 -3.61 16.95 -14.79
CA LEU A 100 -2.60 17.42 -13.83
C LEU A 100 -1.19 17.03 -14.25
N LYS A 101 -0.98 15.81 -14.76
CA LYS A 101 0.31 15.38 -15.31
C LYS A 101 0.75 16.26 -16.48
N GLN A 102 -0.17 16.62 -17.37
CA GLN A 102 0.14 17.52 -18.48
C GLN A 102 0.42 18.95 -18.01
N GLN A 103 -0.29 19.45 -16.98
CA GLN A 103 0.00 20.75 -16.38
C GLN A 103 1.40 20.77 -15.75
N LEU A 104 1.74 19.74 -14.96
CA LEU A 104 3.06 19.59 -14.35
C LEU A 104 4.17 19.62 -15.41
N LYS A 105 4.02 18.85 -16.49
CA LYS A 105 5.00 18.84 -17.59
C LYS A 105 5.17 20.23 -18.23
N ARG A 106 4.08 20.97 -18.45
CA ARG A 106 4.16 22.34 -18.99
C ARG A 106 4.87 23.28 -18.04
N GLU A 107 4.61 23.18 -16.74
CA GLU A 107 5.29 23.99 -15.71
C GLU A 107 6.78 23.65 -15.61
N GLU A 108 7.14 22.37 -15.67
CA GLU A 108 8.53 21.91 -15.73
C GLU A 108 9.25 22.46 -16.96
N GLU A 109 8.64 22.39 -18.14
CA GLU A 109 9.19 22.97 -19.38
C GLU A 109 9.37 24.49 -19.28
N LEU A 110 8.42 25.21 -18.69
CA LEU A 110 8.52 26.65 -18.46
C LEU A 110 9.63 26.99 -17.46
N ALA A 111 9.76 26.23 -16.37
CA ALA A 111 10.81 26.43 -15.39
C ALA A 111 12.22 26.18 -15.98
N ILE A 112 12.35 25.16 -16.84
CA ILE A 112 13.60 24.87 -17.56
C ILE A 112 13.95 26.03 -18.50
N LYS A 113 12.97 26.55 -19.27
CA LYS A 113 13.19 27.70 -20.16
C LYS A 113 13.60 28.95 -19.39
N ALA A 114 12.89 29.29 -18.32
CA ALA A 114 13.22 30.44 -17.47
C ALA A 114 14.62 30.33 -16.85
N LYS A 115 15.02 29.11 -16.42
CA LYS A 115 16.38 28.87 -15.93
C LYS A 115 17.44 29.08 -17.00
N LEU A 116 17.19 28.59 -18.22
CA LEU A 116 18.11 28.76 -19.35
C LEU A 116 18.24 30.24 -19.75
N GLU A 117 17.13 30.98 -19.78
CA GLU A 117 17.11 32.43 -20.01
C GLU A 117 17.95 33.16 -18.96
N TRP A 118 17.75 32.87 -17.68
CA TRP A 118 18.51 33.47 -16.60
C TRP A 118 20.01 33.13 -16.66
N GLU A 119 20.37 31.89 -17.02
CA GLU A 119 21.77 31.50 -17.23
C GLU A 119 22.40 32.25 -18.41
N ASN A 120 21.64 32.49 -19.49
CA ASN A 120 22.11 33.24 -20.64
C ASN A 120 22.28 34.73 -20.33
N GLU A 121 21.31 35.36 -19.65
CA GLU A 121 21.42 36.74 -19.17
C GLU A 121 22.63 36.90 -18.25
N ARG A 122 22.81 35.97 -17.30
CA ARG A 122 23.97 35.97 -16.42
C ARG A 122 25.28 35.88 -17.20
N LYS A 123 25.38 35.00 -18.20
CA LYS A 123 26.57 34.92 -19.07
C LYS A 123 26.87 36.24 -19.78
N GLN A 124 25.85 36.88 -20.35
CA GLN A 124 26.00 38.18 -21.01
C GLN A 124 26.51 39.25 -20.05
N TYR A 125 25.96 39.32 -18.83
CA TYR A 125 26.47 40.25 -17.81
C TYR A 125 27.94 39.96 -17.46
N PHE A 126 28.31 38.69 -17.30
CA PHE A 126 29.71 38.31 -17.04
C PHE A 126 30.66 38.75 -18.16
N GLU A 127 30.30 38.51 -19.43
CA GLU A 127 31.08 38.95 -20.59
C GLU A 127 31.25 40.48 -20.61
N MET A 128 30.16 41.23 -20.37
CA MET A 128 30.22 42.70 -20.27
C MET A 128 31.14 43.17 -19.13
N PHE A 129 31.07 42.52 -17.96
CA PHE A 129 31.94 42.83 -16.82
C PHE A 129 33.42 42.55 -17.13
N GLU A 130 33.71 41.44 -17.82
CA GLU A 130 35.08 41.10 -18.24
C GLU A 130 35.64 42.15 -19.22
N GLU A 131 34.84 42.57 -20.20
CA GLU A 131 35.22 43.65 -21.12
C GLU A 131 35.51 44.97 -20.38
N ASP A 132 34.66 45.34 -19.42
CA ASP A 132 34.85 46.56 -18.64
C ASP A 132 36.11 46.51 -17.76
N ILE A 133 36.43 45.35 -17.20
CA ILE A 133 37.69 45.12 -16.47
C ILE A 133 38.87 45.32 -17.42
N LEU A 134 38.82 44.76 -18.63
CA LEU A 134 39.88 44.93 -19.62
C LEU A 134 40.05 46.41 -20.04
N LYS A 135 38.95 47.14 -20.29
CA LYS A 135 38.98 48.58 -20.58
C LYS A 135 39.60 49.38 -19.43
N ARG A 136 39.23 49.09 -18.18
CA ARG A 136 39.82 49.74 -16.99
C ARG A 136 41.31 49.46 -16.87
N LYS A 137 41.76 48.21 -17.05
CA LYS A 137 43.18 47.85 -17.06
C LYS A 137 43.96 48.58 -18.14
N ALA A 138 43.40 48.69 -19.35
CA ALA A 138 44.04 49.44 -20.44
C ALA A 138 44.17 50.94 -20.10
N ASN A 139 43.12 51.56 -19.57
CA ASN A 139 43.15 52.96 -19.12
C ASN A 139 44.15 53.18 -17.99
N GLU A 140 44.23 52.25 -17.03
CA GLU A 140 45.21 52.29 -15.95
C GLU A 140 46.64 52.25 -16.50
N ALA A 141 46.93 51.35 -17.45
CA ALA A 141 48.25 51.28 -18.09
C ALA A 141 48.64 52.59 -18.81
N VAL A 142 47.68 53.23 -19.50
CA VAL A 142 47.88 54.55 -20.13
C VAL A 142 48.19 55.62 -19.08
N MET A 143 47.43 55.66 -17.98
CA MET A 143 47.64 56.62 -16.89
C MET A 143 48.98 56.41 -16.19
N GLN A 144 49.37 55.16 -15.93
CA GLN A 144 50.68 54.81 -15.39
C GLN A 144 51.81 55.29 -16.30
N LYS A 145 51.70 55.07 -17.63
CA LYS A 145 52.69 55.56 -18.61
C LYS A 145 52.80 57.10 -18.60
N LYS A 146 51.67 57.81 -18.47
CA LYS A 146 51.65 59.28 -18.35
C LYS A 146 52.34 59.76 -17.08
N ILE A 147 52.08 59.11 -15.94
CA ILE A 147 52.75 59.41 -14.66
C ILE A 147 54.26 59.21 -14.77
N VAL A 148 54.72 58.11 -15.38
CA VAL A 148 56.15 57.85 -15.60
C VAL A 148 56.78 58.94 -16.47
N ASN A 149 56.12 59.33 -17.56
CA ASN A 149 56.61 60.40 -18.43
C ASN A 149 56.68 61.76 -17.71
N MET A 150 55.64 62.15 -16.95
CA MET A 150 55.66 63.37 -16.15
C MET A 150 56.77 63.37 -15.10
N ARG A 151 57.03 62.22 -14.45
CA ARG A 151 58.14 62.08 -13.50
C ARG A 151 59.50 62.27 -14.17
N LYS A 152 59.70 61.70 -15.37
CA LYS A 152 60.92 61.91 -16.16
C LYS A 152 61.11 63.38 -16.53
N GLN A 153 60.06 64.05 -17.03
CA GLN A 153 60.11 65.48 -17.38
C GLN A 153 60.39 66.38 -16.16
N MET A 154 59.77 66.11 -15.02
CA MET A 154 60.10 66.83 -13.78
C MET A 154 61.55 66.62 -13.36
N HIS A 155 62.07 65.40 -13.52
CA HIS A 155 63.45 65.10 -13.15
C HIS A 155 64.46 65.83 -14.05
N THR A 156 64.26 65.83 -15.36
CA THR A 156 65.12 66.56 -16.31
C THR A 156 65.08 68.06 -16.05
N SER A 157 63.89 68.64 -15.92
CA SER A 157 63.74 70.07 -15.62
C SER A 157 64.40 70.45 -14.29
N LYS A 158 64.26 69.63 -13.24
CA LYS A 158 64.93 69.85 -11.95
C LYS A 158 66.45 69.81 -12.07
N GLU A 159 67.01 68.92 -12.89
CA GLU A 159 68.46 68.83 -13.08
C GLU A 159 69.01 70.01 -13.90
N GLU A 160 68.29 70.44 -14.95
CA GLU A 160 68.58 71.66 -15.71
C GLU A 160 68.58 72.90 -14.80
N TYR A 161 67.57 73.04 -13.92
CA TYR A 161 67.55 74.13 -12.93
C TYR A 161 68.75 74.10 -11.98
N ARG A 162 69.18 72.90 -11.54
CA ARG A 162 70.36 72.75 -10.68
C ARG A 162 71.65 73.11 -11.39
N GLU A 163 71.79 72.75 -12.66
CA GLU A 163 72.95 73.07 -13.47
C GLU A 163 73.08 74.56 -13.74
N ASN A 164 71.98 75.23 -14.11
CA ASN A 164 71.93 76.68 -14.26
C ASN A 164 72.31 77.44 -12.98
N LEU A 165 71.94 76.91 -11.81
CA LEU A 165 72.32 77.50 -10.52
C LEU A 165 73.83 77.36 -10.28
N ARG A 166 74.40 76.18 -10.55
CA ARG A 166 75.85 75.92 -10.47
C ARG A 166 76.65 76.84 -11.39
N GLU A 167 76.14 77.15 -12.57
CA GLU A 167 76.79 78.04 -13.54
C GLU A 167 76.80 79.51 -13.07
N LYS A 168 75.66 80.02 -12.61
CA LYS A 168 75.55 81.37 -12.02
C LYS A 168 76.44 81.56 -10.78
N GLU A 169 76.59 80.52 -9.97
CA GLU A 169 77.50 80.54 -8.82
C GLU A 169 78.96 80.70 -9.26
N LYS A 170 79.41 79.96 -10.29
CA LYS A 170 80.77 80.10 -10.84
C LYS A 170 81.05 81.51 -11.37
N GLU A 171 80.10 82.11 -12.09
CA GLU A 171 80.22 83.50 -12.58
C GLU A 171 80.36 84.50 -11.44
N LYS A 172 79.57 84.34 -10.38
CA LYS A 172 79.61 85.21 -9.19
C LYS A 172 80.97 85.13 -8.48
N TYR A 173 81.55 83.94 -8.35
CA TYR A 173 82.89 83.78 -7.77
C TYR A 173 83.97 84.50 -8.60
N SER A 174 83.90 84.44 -9.93
CA SER A 174 84.84 85.16 -10.83
C SER A 174 84.76 86.69 -10.69
N LEU A 175 83.58 87.25 -10.44
CA LEU A 175 83.38 88.70 -10.29
C LEU A 175 83.93 89.23 -8.94
N ILE A 176 83.74 88.46 -7.87
CA ILE A 176 84.19 88.82 -6.52
C ILE A 176 85.73 88.88 -6.43
N GLU A 177 86.43 88.00 -7.15
CA GLU A 177 87.89 87.97 -7.18
C GLU A 177 88.48 89.22 -7.86
N LYS A 178 87.84 89.73 -8.93
CA LYS A 178 88.21 90.98 -9.60
C LYS A 178 88.00 92.22 -8.73
N GLN A 179 86.94 92.23 -7.91
CA GLN A 179 86.64 93.37 -7.04
C GLN A 179 87.59 93.48 -5.83
N ARG A 180 88.10 92.36 -5.30
CA ARG A 180 89.05 92.39 -4.17
C ARG A 180 90.41 93.03 -4.54
N ALA A 181 90.84 92.92 -5.80
CA ALA A 181 92.08 93.52 -6.30
C ALA A 181 92.01 95.05 -6.52
N GLU A 182 90.82 95.64 -6.57
CA GLU A 182 90.61 97.08 -6.78
C GLU A 182 90.55 97.86 -5.46
N ILE A 183 89.99 97.24 -4.40
CA ILE A 183 89.85 97.85 -3.07
C ILE A 183 91.22 98.03 -2.38
N GLU A 184 92.19 97.15 -2.64
CA GLU A 184 93.54 97.22 -2.09
C GLU A 184 94.36 98.41 -2.65
N ARG A 185 94.02 98.93 -3.83
CA ARG A 185 94.64 100.13 -4.45
C ARG A 185 94.09 101.45 -3.90
N GLN A 186 92.83 101.48 -3.44
CA GLN A 186 92.18 102.72 -2.97
C GLN A 186 92.44 103.04 -1.49
N HIS A 187 92.83 102.05 -0.68
CA HIS A 187 93.00 102.21 0.77
C HIS A 187 94.31 102.92 1.20
N LYS A 188 95.28 103.12 0.29
CA LYS A 188 96.56 103.84 0.55
C LYS A 188 96.51 105.36 0.30
N SER A 189 95.44 105.91 -0.26
CA SER A 189 95.39 107.30 -0.75
C SER A 189 94.61 108.28 0.15
N ASN A 190 93.75 107.81 1.06
CA ASN A 190 92.72 108.66 1.68
C ASN A 190 92.80 108.84 3.21
N GLU A 191 93.96 108.59 3.83
CA GLU A 191 94.11 108.72 5.30
C GLU A 191 94.43 110.17 5.77
N THR A 192 94.83 111.09 4.88
CA THR A 192 95.38 112.40 5.29
C THR A 192 94.41 113.59 5.23
N LYS A 193 93.11 113.40 4.94
CA LYS A 193 92.13 114.51 4.81
C LYS A 193 90.94 114.48 5.78
N ARG A 194 90.85 113.55 6.73
CA ARG A 194 89.66 113.40 7.61
C ARG A 194 89.73 114.08 8.98
N ILE A 195 90.85 114.69 9.38
CA ILE A 195 91.06 115.07 10.79
C ILE A 195 90.55 116.48 11.15
N LEU A 196 90.29 117.38 10.19
CA LEU A 196 90.07 118.81 10.49
C LEU A 196 88.60 119.29 10.58
N VAL A 197 87.58 118.42 10.44
CA VAL A 197 86.15 118.81 10.52
C VAL A 197 85.40 118.14 11.69
N LYS A 198 86.11 117.37 12.53
CA LYS A 198 85.46 116.44 13.48
C LYS A 198 84.81 117.09 14.71
N LEU A 199 85.26 118.23 15.21
CA LEU A 199 84.93 118.65 16.59
C LEU A 199 83.59 119.42 16.78
N ASP A 200 83.08 120.11 15.75
CA ASP A 200 81.77 120.81 15.85
C ASP A 200 80.61 120.03 15.19
N HIS A 201 80.91 119.06 14.34
CA HIS A 201 79.91 118.11 13.83
C HIS A 201 79.65 116.96 14.82
N GLU A 202 80.61 116.59 15.67
CA GLU A 202 80.48 115.49 16.65
C GLU A 202 79.34 115.69 17.67
N LYS A 203 79.05 116.93 18.11
CA LYS A 203 77.99 117.20 19.10
C LYS A 203 76.58 117.24 18.50
N ALA A 204 76.43 117.68 17.24
CA ALA A 204 75.15 117.62 16.51
C ALA A 204 74.87 116.20 15.99
N ILE A 205 75.90 115.49 15.54
CA ILE A 205 75.84 114.08 15.14
C ILE A 205 75.51 113.20 16.35
N ALA A 206 76.10 113.41 17.53
CA ALA A 206 75.78 112.61 18.71
C ALA A 206 74.31 112.73 19.15
N LYS A 207 73.70 113.92 18.99
CA LYS A 207 72.29 114.15 19.32
C LYS A 207 71.35 113.48 18.29
N LEU A 208 71.64 113.68 16.99
CA LEU A 208 70.93 112.99 15.91
C LEU A 208 71.13 111.47 15.97
N GLU A 209 72.30 110.96 16.35
CA GLU A 209 72.57 109.54 16.55
C GLU A 209 71.79 108.94 17.72
N SER A 210 71.54 109.71 18.78
CA SER A 210 70.73 109.24 19.91
C SER A 210 69.24 109.12 19.54
N GLU A 211 68.70 110.09 18.79
CA GLU A 211 67.33 110.06 18.23
C GLU A 211 67.19 108.99 17.14
N LEU A 212 68.20 108.82 16.28
CA LEU A 212 68.25 107.75 15.28
C LEU A 212 68.30 106.37 15.95
N LYS A 213 69.11 106.18 17.01
CA LYS A 213 69.14 104.93 17.78
C LYS A 213 67.81 104.63 18.46
N GLN A 214 67.12 105.66 18.98
CA GLN A 214 65.81 105.49 19.60
C GLN A 214 64.73 105.11 18.57
N THR A 215 64.70 105.79 17.42
CA THR A 215 63.79 105.45 16.31
C THR A 215 64.08 104.09 15.70
N TYR A 216 65.34 103.64 15.63
CA TYR A 216 65.70 102.27 15.22
C TYR A 216 65.25 101.22 16.25
N LYS A 217 65.36 101.49 17.56
CA LYS A 217 64.83 100.58 18.60
C LYS A 217 63.31 100.48 18.53
N GLU A 218 62.62 101.60 18.34
CA GLU A 218 61.17 101.62 18.14
C GLU A 218 60.76 100.89 16.86
N LYS A 219 61.47 101.11 15.75
CA LYS A 219 61.27 100.35 14.50
C LYS A 219 61.49 98.85 14.70
N ASN A 220 62.54 98.43 15.41
CA ASN A 220 62.81 97.03 15.68
C ASN A 220 61.73 96.41 16.58
N CYS A 221 61.31 97.12 17.64
CA CYS A 221 60.21 96.69 18.51
C CYS A 221 58.88 96.57 17.73
N LEU A 222 58.59 97.51 16.84
CA LEU A 222 57.42 97.44 15.95
C LEU A 222 57.54 96.31 14.93
N SER A 223 58.74 96.04 14.40
CA SER A 223 59.00 94.93 13.49
C SER A 223 58.81 93.56 14.17
N GLU A 224 59.25 93.41 15.42
CA GLU A 224 59.01 92.20 16.22
C GLU A 224 57.53 92.01 16.52
N LYS A 225 56.82 93.08 16.91
CA LYS A 225 55.36 93.03 17.10
C LYS A 225 54.63 92.65 15.81
N LEU A 226 55.06 93.18 14.66
CA LEU A 226 54.50 92.83 13.36
C LEU A 226 54.79 91.37 13.01
N GLN A 227 56.00 90.87 13.28
CA GLN A 227 56.38 89.49 13.03
C GLN A 227 55.57 88.52 13.90
N ASN A 228 55.37 88.83 15.19
CA ASN A 228 54.52 88.04 16.09
C ASN A 228 53.06 88.04 15.64
N ALA A 229 52.52 89.20 15.26
CA ALA A 229 51.15 89.29 14.72
C ALA A 229 50.98 88.50 13.42
N VAL A 230 51.99 88.49 12.54
CA VAL A 230 51.97 87.66 11.32
C VAL A 230 52.00 86.17 11.66
N ALA A 231 52.79 85.75 12.65
CA ALA A 231 52.82 84.36 13.12
C ALA A 231 51.46 83.93 13.70
N GLU A 232 50.84 84.74 14.56
CA GLU A 232 49.50 84.50 15.12
C GLU A 232 48.43 84.40 14.01
N VAL A 233 48.49 85.27 13.00
CA VAL A 233 47.58 85.21 11.85
C VAL A 233 47.77 83.93 11.04
N GLU A 234 49.00 83.45 10.88
CA GLU A 234 49.25 82.20 10.17
C GLU A 234 48.79 80.97 10.98
N ASP A 235 48.96 80.98 12.30
CA ASP A 235 48.43 79.94 13.19
C ASP A 235 46.89 79.91 13.19
N LEU A 236 46.24 81.08 13.22
CA LEU A 236 44.78 81.18 13.06
C LEU A 236 44.33 80.68 11.68
N LYS A 237 45.07 80.96 10.61
CA LYS A 237 44.79 80.40 9.27
C LYS A 237 44.97 78.88 9.25
N ASN A 238 45.99 78.35 9.90
CA ASN A 238 46.22 76.92 10.02
C ASN A 238 45.06 76.23 10.75
N LEU A 239 44.62 76.78 11.89
CA LEU A 239 43.48 76.29 12.65
C LEU A 239 42.16 76.39 11.86
N ALA A 240 41.93 77.51 11.16
CA ALA A 240 40.77 77.66 10.30
C ALA A 240 40.75 76.63 9.16
N ARG A 241 41.93 76.32 8.59
CA ARG A 241 42.07 75.25 7.58
C ARG A 241 41.81 73.86 8.18
N SER A 242 42.27 73.54 9.39
CA SER A 242 42.01 72.25 10.03
C SER A 242 40.52 72.08 10.37
N LEU A 243 39.90 73.07 11.02
CA LEU A 243 38.48 73.06 11.35
C LEU A 243 37.60 72.92 10.10
N ARG A 244 38.01 73.51 8.97
CA ARG A 244 37.31 73.34 7.69
C ARG A 244 37.42 71.91 7.16
N LYS A 245 38.57 71.25 7.30
CA LYS A 245 38.74 69.84 6.94
C LYS A 245 37.89 68.94 7.82
N ASP A 246 37.91 69.16 9.13
CA ASP A 246 37.14 68.38 10.10
C ASP A 246 35.64 68.54 9.86
N LYS A 247 35.17 69.76 9.58
CA LYS A 247 33.78 70.02 9.21
C LYS A 247 33.35 69.27 7.95
N LEU A 248 34.22 69.16 6.95
CA LEU A 248 33.95 68.38 5.73
C LEU A 248 33.94 66.87 6.03
N ALA A 249 34.87 66.37 6.83
CA ALA A 249 34.90 64.97 7.26
C ALA A 249 33.63 64.58 8.02
N LEU A 250 33.24 65.37 9.02
CA LEU A 250 32.01 65.17 9.78
C LEU A 250 30.75 65.22 8.91
N ALA A 251 30.73 66.06 7.87
CA ALA A 251 29.60 66.11 6.94
C ALA A 251 29.49 64.82 6.09
N VAL A 252 30.63 64.26 5.67
CA VAL A 252 30.68 62.97 4.97
C VAL A 252 30.24 61.84 5.89
N ASP A 253 30.78 61.78 7.11
CA ASP A 253 30.43 60.76 8.11
C ASP A 253 28.94 60.82 8.47
N LYS A 254 28.40 62.03 8.68
CA LYS A 254 26.96 62.22 8.90
C LYS A 254 26.14 61.66 7.73
N LYS A 255 26.55 61.92 6.49
CA LYS A 255 25.85 61.41 5.30
C LYS A 255 25.88 59.88 5.27
N ILE A 256 27.04 59.27 5.49
CA ILE A 256 27.23 57.81 5.53
C ILE A 256 26.36 57.19 6.63
N LEU A 257 26.43 57.72 7.85
CA LEU A 257 25.62 57.23 8.98
C LEU A 257 24.12 57.38 8.72
N THR A 258 23.69 58.48 8.07
CA THR A 258 22.27 58.63 7.71
C THR A 258 21.82 57.67 6.62
N SER A 259 22.68 57.31 5.66
CA SER A 259 22.34 56.28 4.65
C SER A 259 22.29 54.89 5.27
N THR A 260 23.26 54.52 6.11
CA THR A 260 23.28 53.20 6.77
C THR A 260 22.11 53.04 7.74
N LEU A 261 21.75 54.10 8.49
CA LEU A 261 20.56 54.07 9.35
C LEU A 261 19.28 53.84 8.53
N LYS A 262 19.12 54.48 7.38
CA LYS A 262 17.95 54.28 6.51
C LYS A 262 17.89 52.86 5.97
N GLU A 263 19.03 52.30 5.57
CA GLU A 263 19.15 50.93 5.07
C GLU A 263 18.79 49.92 6.17
N ASN A 264 19.38 50.05 7.37
CA ASN A 264 19.05 49.21 8.52
C ASN A 264 17.58 49.30 8.93
N ILE A 265 16.96 50.49 8.85
CA ILE A 265 15.51 50.65 9.13
C ILE A 265 14.68 49.90 8.10
N ALA A 266 15.06 49.94 6.81
CA ALA A 266 14.37 49.22 5.75
C ALA A 266 14.52 47.70 5.89
N GLU A 267 15.73 47.21 6.22
CA GLU A 267 16.01 45.81 6.51
C GLU A 267 15.18 45.31 7.70
N MET A 268 15.19 46.02 8.83
CA MET A 268 14.35 45.66 9.99
C MET A 268 12.85 45.63 9.65
N ALA A 269 12.38 46.53 8.78
CA ALA A 269 10.98 46.54 8.36
C ALA A 269 10.65 45.31 7.49
N LEU A 270 11.58 44.88 6.63
CA LEU A 270 11.44 43.67 5.83
C LEU A 270 11.47 42.41 6.73
N GLU A 271 12.42 42.33 7.66
CA GLU A 271 12.51 41.22 8.63
C GLU A 271 11.26 41.11 9.50
N LYS A 272 10.67 42.24 9.94
CA LYS A 272 9.40 42.21 10.68
C LYS A 272 8.26 41.65 9.84
N LYS A 273 8.20 41.94 8.55
CA LYS A 273 7.19 41.37 7.64
C LYS A 273 7.39 39.87 7.47
N THR A 274 8.62 39.43 7.19
CA THR A 274 8.91 37.99 7.03
C THR A 274 8.66 37.22 8.34
N LEU A 275 8.99 37.80 9.50
CA LEU A 275 8.66 37.22 10.80
C LEU A 275 7.14 37.07 10.99
N ALA A 276 6.35 38.08 10.62
CA ALA A 276 4.90 38.02 10.72
C ALA A 276 4.30 36.93 9.80
N GLU A 277 4.82 36.80 8.58
CA GLU A 277 4.42 35.74 7.65
C GLU A 277 4.77 34.34 8.16
N VAL A 278 6.00 34.15 8.68
CA VAL A 278 6.43 32.88 9.26
C VAL A 278 5.58 32.53 10.48
N LYS A 279 5.28 33.49 11.35
CA LYS A 279 4.37 33.28 12.49
C LYS A 279 2.96 32.89 12.03
N ALA A 280 2.44 33.51 10.98
CA ALA A 280 1.12 33.16 10.43
C ALA A 280 1.11 31.75 9.84
N LYS A 281 2.18 31.33 9.15
CA LYS A 281 2.37 29.97 8.64
C LYS A 281 2.51 28.94 9.75
N ALA A 282 3.26 29.25 10.80
CA ALA A 282 3.38 28.37 11.97
C ALA A 282 2.00 28.14 12.62
N ALA A 283 1.24 29.22 12.84
CA ALA A 283 -0.10 29.14 13.42
C ALA A 283 -1.12 28.41 12.52
N SER A 284 -0.95 28.40 11.19
CA SER A 284 -1.80 27.59 10.29
C SER A 284 -1.43 26.11 10.34
N LEU A 285 -0.14 25.78 10.38
CA LEU A 285 0.34 24.40 10.52
C LEU A 285 -0.04 23.79 11.86
N GLU A 286 0.08 24.52 12.97
CA GLU A 286 -0.35 24.06 14.30
C GLU A 286 -1.85 23.73 14.32
N ARG A 287 -2.68 24.56 13.70
CA ARG A 287 -4.13 24.28 13.55
C ARG A 287 -4.40 23.05 12.69
N ALA A 288 -3.64 22.86 11.61
CA ALA A 288 -3.76 21.69 10.76
C ALA A 288 -3.36 20.40 11.49
N LEU A 289 -2.27 20.45 12.27
CA LEU A 289 -1.81 19.34 13.10
C LEU A 289 -2.84 18.98 14.17
N LYS A 290 -3.37 19.95 14.90
CA LYS A 290 -4.40 19.70 15.92
C LYS A 290 -5.64 19.03 15.32
N LYS A 291 -6.09 19.49 14.14
CA LYS A 291 -7.21 18.87 13.42
C LYS A 291 -6.87 17.44 12.99
N MET A 292 -5.64 17.19 12.53
CA MET A 292 -5.19 15.85 12.17
C MET A 292 -5.17 14.91 13.39
N GLU A 293 -4.72 15.38 14.56
CA GLU A 293 -4.74 14.62 15.81
C GLU A 293 -6.17 14.26 16.23
N GLU A 294 -7.11 15.20 16.14
CA GLU A 294 -8.53 14.96 16.42
C GLU A 294 -9.14 13.92 15.46
N GLU A 295 -8.89 14.05 14.15
CA GLU A 295 -9.34 13.09 13.13
C GLU A 295 -8.74 11.69 13.34
N MET A 296 -7.46 11.60 13.73
CA MET A 296 -6.80 10.33 14.03
C MET A 296 -7.41 9.67 15.27
N GLY A 297 -7.66 10.43 16.34
CA GLY A 297 -8.30 9.92 17.56
C GLY A 297 -9.74 9.44 17.30
N GLU A 298 -10.49 10.11 16.43
CA GLU A 298 -11.82 9.63 16.01
C GLU A 298 -11.75 8.34 15.20
N LYS A 299 -10.81 8.25 14.25
CA LYS A 299 -10.60 7.02 13.46
C LYS A 299 -10.20 5.85 14.35
N GLU A 300 -9.33 6.09 15.33
CA GLU A 300 -8.91 5.06 16.28
C GLU A 300 -10.08 4.53 17.10
N LYS A 301 -10.95 5.41 17.62
CA LYS A 301 -12.19 5.01 18.31
C LYS A 301 -13.12 4.20 17.39
N ARG A 302 -13.32 4.63 16.14
CA ARG A 302 -14.15 3.89 15.17
C ARG A 302 -13.57 2.51 14.89
N ASN A 303 -12.25 2.43 14.69
CA ASN A 303 -11.56 1.17 14.47
C ASN A 303 -11.71 0.24 15.68
N GLN A 304 -11.57 0.76 16.89
CA GLN A 304 -11.75 -0.01 18.12
C GLN A 304 -13.17 -0.59 18.22
N VAL A 305 -14.20 0.20 17.90
CA VAL A 305 -15.59 -0.28 17.85
C VAL A 305 -15.77 -1.38 16.79
N THR A 306 -15.18 -1.22 15.61
CA THR A 306 -15.27 -2.25 14.55
C THR A 306 -14.55 -3.54 14.92
N ILE A 307 -13.40 -3.45 15.61
CA ILE A 307 -12.67 -4.61 16.10
C ILE A 307 -13.52 -5.34 17.14
N GLN A 308 -14.06 -4.63 18.12
CA GLN A 308 -14.95 -5.23 19.13
C GLN A 308 -16.18 -5.90 18.51
N ALA A 309 -16.80 -5.27 17.51
CA ALA A 309 -17.91 -5.88 16.78
C ALA A 309 -17.49 -7.18 16.07
N SER A 310 -16.33 -7.17 15.41
CA SER A 310 -15.77 -8.34 14.73
C SER A 310 -15.40 -9.47 15.71
N GLU A 311 -14.89 -9.15 16.89
CA GLU A 311 -14.57 -10.12 17.95
C GLU A 311 -15.84 -10.83 18.44
N VAL A 312 -16.93 -10.09 18.65
CA VAL A 312 -18.22 -10.66 19.06
C VAL A 312 -18.80 -11.59 17.98
N GLU A 313 -18.66 -11.24 16.70
CA GLU A 313 -19.08 -12.10 15.59
C GLU A 313 -18.22 -13.37 15.50
N LEU A 314 -16.90 -13.24 15.68
CA LEU A 314 -15.97 -14.35 15.67
C LEU A 314 -16.28 -15.34 16.80
N ASP A 315 -16.56 -14.85 18.01
CA ASP A 315 -17.01 -15.67 19.15
C ASP A 315 -18.30 -16.44 18.86
N LYS A 316 -19.28 -15.79 18.19
CA LYS A 316 -20.53 -16.46 17.78
C LYS A 316 -20.25 -17.58 16.78
N LEU A 317 -19.40 -17.31 15.78
CA LEU A 317 -19.03 -18.30 14.77
C LEU A 317 -18.28 -19.48 15.39
N GLN A 318 -17.34 -19.24 16.30
CA GLN A 318 -16.65 -20.30 17.04
C GLN A 318 -17.61 -21.18 17.84
N LYS A 319 -18.62 -20.60 18.51
CA LYS A 319 -19.67 -21.37 19.20
C LYS A 319 -20.49 -22.24 18.24
N ILE A 320 -20.85 -21.71 17.07
CA ILE A 320 -21.57 -22.47 16.04
C ILE A 320 -20.72 -23.65 15.55
N ILE A 321 -19.43 -23.43 15.27
CA ILE A 321 -18.50 -24.48 14.84
C ILE A 321 -18.42 -25.58 15.91
N ALA A 322 -18.22 -25.21 17.17
CA ALA A 322 -18.16 -26.17 18.27
C ALA A 322 -19.46 -27.00 18.42
N MET A 323 -20.63 -26.40 18.18
CA MET A 323 -21.90 -27.15 18.16
C MET A 323 -21.96 -28.12 16.97
N ARG A 324 -21.57 -27.68 15.77
CA ARG A 324 -21.52 -28.53 14.57
C ARG A 324 -20.54 -29.69 14.72
N GLU A 325 -19.39 -29.47 15.36
CA GLU A 325 -18.43 -30.55 15.64
C GLU A 325 -19.03 -31.62 16.57
N LYS A 326 -19.80 -31.22 17.58
CA LYS A 326 -20.52 -32.17 18.46
C LYS A 326 -21.58 -32.96 17.69
N GLU A 327 -22.36 -32.31 16.83
CA GLU A 327 -23.35 -32.98 15.97
C GLU A 327 -22.68 -33.98 15.02
N ILE A 328 -21.58 -33.59 14.37
CA ILE A 328 -20.81 -34.48 13.49
C ILE A 328 -20.23 -35.65 14.28
N HIS A 329 -19.75 -35.41 15.50
CA HIS A 329 -19.25 -36.49 16.35
C HIS A 329 -20.37 -37.50 16.66
N HIS A 330 -21.56 -37.02 17.00
CA HIS A 330 -22.72 -37.87 17.24
C HIS A 330 -23.13 -38.67 15.99
N ILE A 331 -23.17 -38.03 14.82
CA ILE A 331 -23.44 -38.72 13.54
C ILE A 331 -22.39 -39.78 13.26
N LYS A 332 -21.10 -39.50 13.51
CA LYS A 332 -20.01 -40.47 13.33
C LYS A 332 -20.15 -41.65 14.28
N GLN A 333 -20.53 -41.42 15.54
CA GLN A 333 -20.82 -42.50 16.48
C GLN A 333 -21.98 -43.37 16.00
N LEU A 334 -23.10 -42.75 15.61
CA LEU A 334 -24.26 -43.47 15.10
C LEU A 334 -23.93 -44.29 13.85
N ALA A 335 -23.18 -43.71 12.91
CA ALA A 335 -22.73 -44.41 11.70
C ALA A 335 -21.86 -45.62 12.04
N ARG A 336 -20.95 -45.51 13.02
CA ARG A 336 -20.16 -46.66 13.51
C ARG A 336 -21.06 -47.75 14.09
N THR A 337 -22.00 -47.39 14.96
CA THR A 337 -22.95 -48.36 15.53
C THR A 337 -23.77 -49.06 14.45
N ILE A 338 -24.25 -48.34 13.43
CA ILE A 338 -24.99 -48.95 12.31
C ILE A 338 -24.11 -49.95 11.55
N VAL A 339 -22.85 -49.59 11.27
CA VAL A 339 -21.90 -50.48 10.58
C VAL A 339 -21.58 -51.71 11.42
N GLU A 340 -21.39 -51.56 12.73
CA GLU A 340 -21.17 -52.67 13.66
C GLU A 340 -22.38 -53.61 13.69
N LYS A 341 -23.60 -53.08 13.87
CA LYS A 341 -24.82 -53.89 13.84
C LYS A 341 -25.04 -54.58 12.50
N ARG A 342 -24.70 -53.93 11.39
CA ARG A 342 -24.72 -54.56 10.05
C ARG A 342 -23.72 -55.70 9.95
N LYS A 343 -22.49 -55.50 10.44
CA LYS A 343 -21.45 -56.52 10.46
C LYS A 343 -21.90 -57.73 11.28
N ASP A 344 -22.50 -57.51 12.45
CA ASP A 344 -23.04 -58.59 13.29
C ASP A 344 -24.14 -59.39 12.55
N MET A 345 -25.04 -58.70 11.83
CA MET A 345 -26.05 -59.34 10.99
C MET A 345 -25.42 -60.13 9.83
N GLU A 346 -24.40 -59.58 9.16
CA GLU A 346 -23.71 -60.25 8.05
C GLU A 346 -22.98 -61.52 8.52
N VAL A 347 -22.31 -61.48 9.67
CA VAL A 347 -21.69 -62.66 10.29
C VAL A 347 -22.75 -63.71 10.61
N PHE A 348 -23.86 -63.30 11.23
CA PHE A 348 -24.96 -64.19 11.52
C PHE A 348 -25.55 -64.87 10.27
N PHE A 349 -25.76 -64.13 9.18
CA PHE A 349 -26.25 -64.73 7.93
C PHE A 349 -25.27 -65.77 7.37
N ARG A 350 -23.96 -65.54 7.47
CA ARG A 350 -22.95 -66.51 7.04
C ARG A 350 -23.01 -67.76 7.91
N GLU A 351 -23.06 -67.60 9.23
CA GLU A 351 -23.17 -68.72 10.18
C GLU A 351 -24.44 -69.54 9.95
N ALA A 352 -25.60 -68.89 9.75
CA ALA A 352 -26.86 -69.57 9.48
C ALA A 352 -26.83 -70.34 8.14
N LEU A 353 -26.24 -69.75 7.10
CA LEU A 353 -26.05 -70.42 5.81
C LEU A 353 -25.11 -71.63 5.93
N ASP A 354 -24.02 -71.51 6.70
CA ASP A 354 -23.10 -72.61 6.94
C ASP A 354 -23.75 -73.72 7.77
N HIS A 355 -24.61 -73.38 8.75
CA HIS A 355 -25.39 -74.35 9.49
C HIS A 355 -26.34 -75.16 8.58
N ILE A 356 -27.07 -74.49 7.67
CA ILE A 356 -27.92 -75.20 6.70
C ILE A 356 -27.09 -76.06 5.76
N ARG A 357 -25.92 -75.58 5.31
CA ARG A 357 -25.02 -76.41 4.48
C ARG A 357 -24.59 -77.67 5.21
N GLN A 358 -24.29 -77.59 6.51
CA GLN A 358 -23.98 -78.74 7.35
C GLN A 358 -25.20 -79.66 7.51
N GLU A 359 -26.39 -79.13 7.80
CA GLU A 359 -27.64 -79.89 7.92
C GLU A 359 -27.95 -80.67 6.63
N ILE A 360 -27.87 -80.01 5.47
CA ILE A 360 -28.05 -80.64 4.16
C ILE A 360 -27.00 -81.75 3.94
N ALA A 361 -25.75 -81.52 4.32
CA ALA A 361 -24.70 -82.52 4.19
C ALA A 361 -24.97 -83.75 5.07
N ASP A 362 -25.48 -83.54 6.29
CA ASP A 362 -25.81 -84.62 7.21
C ASP A 362 -27.10 -85.35 6.83
N ASP A 363 -28.11 -84.66 6.31
CA ASP A 363 -29.30 -85.26 5.70
C ASP A 363 -28.94 -86.15 4.52
N ARG A 364 -28.05 -85.69 3.64
CA ARG A 364 -27.53 -86.52 2.55
C ARG A 364 -26.85 -87.78 3.10
N LYS A 365 -26.01 -87.67 4.14
CA LYS A 365 -25.39 -88.85 4.78
C LYS A 365 -26.44 -89.78 5.40
N ARG A 366 -27.48 -89.25 6.06
CA ARG A 366 -28.60 -90.02 6.63
C ARG A 366 -29.37 -90.76 5.54
N TYR A 367 -29.85 -90.05 4.52
CA TYR A 367 -30.58 -90.64 3.39
C TYR A 367 -29.76 -91.74 2.70
N LYS A 368 -28.45 -91.54 2.50
CA LYS A 368 -27.59 -92.61 1.96
C LYS A 368 -27.58 -93.86 2.83
N ARG A 369 -27.49 -93.70 4.16
CA ARG A 369 -27.48 -94.81 5.13
C ARG A 369 -28.83 -95.52 5.16
N GLU A 370 -29.92 -94.78 5.26
CA GLU A 370 -31.30 -95.31 5.29
C GLU A 370 -31.64 -96.01 3.98
N ALA A 371 -31.38 -95.39 2.82
CA ALA A 371 -31.60 -96.01 1.51
C ALA A 371 -30.78 -97.31 1.35
N TYR A 372 -29.59 -97.39 1.95
CA TYR A 372 -28.78 -98.62 1.96
C TYR A 372 -29.39 -99.69 2.87
N GLN A 373 -29.83 -99.32 4.07
CA GLN A 373 -30.50 -100.23 4.99
C GLN A 373 -31.82 -100.76 4.41
N ASP A 374 -32.65 -99.89 3.85
CA ASP A 374 -33.91 -100.23 3.18
C ASP A 374 -33.69 -101.19 2.00
N TYR A 375 -32.70 -100.90 1.15
CA TYR A 375 -32.35 -101.79 0.04
C TYR A 375 -31.93 -103.16 0.54
N ARG A 376 -31.07 -103.22 1.57
CA ARG A 376 -30.61 -104.47 2.18
C ARG A 376 -31.76 -105.24 2.85
N GLN A 377 -32.69 -104.54 3.49
CA GLN A 377 -33.86 -105.14 4.13
C GLN A 377 -34.84 -105.69 3.09
N LYS A 378 -35.14 -104.94 2.02
CA LYS A 378 -35.93 -105.42 0.87
C LYS A 378 -35.29 -106.65 0.22
N PHE A 379 -33.97 -106.63 0.02
CA PHE A 379 -33.23 -107.78 -0.48
C PHE A 379 -33.39 -109.02 0.41
N ARG A 380 -33.29 -108.87 1.74
CA ARG A 380 -33.52 -109.96 2.70
C ARG A 380 -34.97 -110.47 2.67
N ASN A 381 -35.95 -109.58 2.65
CA ASN A 381 -37.38 -109.93 2.71
C ASN A 381 -37.88 -110.61 1.43
N ASP A 382 -37.44 -110.16 0.25
CA ASP A 382 -37.84 -110.75 -1.05
C ASP A 382 -37.19 -112.12 -1.28
N THR A 383 -35.99 -112.35 -0.72
CA THR A 383 -35.33 -113.67 -0.75
C THR A 383 -36.14 -114.73 0.00
N VAL A 384 -36.85 -114.35 1.08
CA VAL A 384 -37.72 -115.26 1.86
C VAL A 384 -39.04 -115.57 1.14
N ARG A 385 -39.54 -114.66 0.29
CA ARG A 385 -40.83 -114.79 -0.40
C ARG A 385 -40.77 -115.43 -1.81
N ARG A 386 -39.57 -115.75 -2.35
CA ARG A 386 -39.37 -116.29 -3.73
C ARG A 386 -40.09 -115.48 -4.82
N THR A 387 -40.25 -114.18 -4.62
CA THR A 387 -40.68 -113.21 -5.64
C THR A 387 -39.47 -112.40 -6.12
N ARG A 388 -39.52 -111.93 -7.37
CA ARG A 388 -38.38 -111.35 -8.14
C ARG A 388 -37.47 -110.46 -7.29
N LEU A 389 -36.14 -110.63 -7.45
CA LEU A 389 -35.12 -109.83 -6.77
C LEU A 389 -35.32 -108.32 -7.05
N PRO A 390 -35.13 -107.44 -6.04
CA PRO A 390 -35.27 -106.01 -6.23
C PRO A 390 -34.23 -105.46 -7.24
N PRO A 391 -34.57 -104.42 -8.03
CA PRO A 391 -33.64 -103.81 -8.98
C PRO A 391 -32.34 -103.35 -8.30
N ILE A 392 -31.19 -103.66 -8.91
CA ILE A 392 -29.86 -103.31 -8.36
C ILE A 392 -29.77 -101.79 -8.22
N ARG A 393 -29.60 -101.33 -6.97
CA ARG A 393 -29.36 -99.92 -6.64
C ARG A 393 -27.89 -99.70 -6.35
N THR A 394 -27.26 -98.72 -6.99
CA THR A 394 -25.84 -98.41 -6.81
C THR A 394 -25.63 -97.30 -5.76
N PHE A 395 -24.68 -97.52 -4.84
CA PHE A 395 -24.34 -96.61 -3.75
C PHE A 395 -22.97 -95.93 -3.94
N HIS A 396 -22.43 -96.03 -5.15
CA HIS A 396 -21.17 -95.45 -5.58
C HIS A 396 -21.48 -94.50 -6.75
N GLN A 397 -20.75 -93.41 -6.87
CA GLN A 397 -20.97 -92.40 -7.90
C GLN A 397 -20.37 -92.88 -9.22
N SER A 398 -21.09 -93.73 -9.95
CA SER A 398 -20.70 -94.16 -11.29
C SER A 398 -21.53 -93.44 -12.36
N PRO A 399 -20.89 -92.90 -13.42
CA PRO A 399 -21.59 -92.11 -14.43
C PRO A 399 -22.57 -92.93 -15.30
N ASN A 400 -22.39 -94.25 -15.37
CA ASN A 400 -23.14 -95.14 -16.26
C ASN A 400 -24.28 -95.91 -15.56
N SER A 401 -24.62 -95.57 -14.31
CA SER A 401 -25.68 -96.26 -13.58
C SER A 401 -27.03 -95.54 -13.72
N THR A 402 -28.04 -96.24 -14.23
CA THR A 402 -29.40 -95.73 -14.41
C THR A 402 -30.21 -95.68 -13.09
N ASN A 403 -29.74 -96.35 -12.03
CA ASN A 403 -30.42 -96.44 -10.72
C ASN A 403 -29.42 -96.25 -9.57
N SER A 404 -28.96 -95.01 -9.38
CA SER A 404 -27.99 -94.62 -8.35
C SER A 404 -28.62 -93.71 -7.30
N VAL A 405 -28.29 -93.92 -6.03
CA VAL A 405 -28.68 -93.03 -4.93
C VAL A 405 -28.17 -91.60 -5.14
N TYR A 406 -27.04 -91.44 -5.84
CA TYR A 406 -26.49 -90.13 -6.15
C TYR A 406 -27.27 -89.38 -7.23
N SER A 407 -28.00 -90.09 -8.11
CA SER A 407 -28.91 -89.45 -9.07
C SER A 407 -30.07 -88.76 -8.35
N ASP A 408 -30.57 -89.36 -7.26
CA ASP A 408 -31.61 -88.77 -6.41
C ASP A 408 -31.10 -87.52 -5.66
N MET A 409 -29.79 -87.43 -5.40
CA MET A 409 -29.15 -86.30 -4.71
C MET A 409 -28.59 -85.22 -5.65
N LYS A 410 -28.55 -85.46 -6.96
CA LYS A 410 -27.77 -84.69 -7.96
C LYS A 410 -28.36 -83.33 -8.35
N ALA A 411 -29.09 -82.68 -7.44
CA ALA A 411 -29.67 -81.37 -7.70
C ALA A 411 -28.80 -80.19 -7.23
N VAL A 412 -27.80 -80.35 -6.34
CA VAL A 412 -27.16 -79.17 -5.71
C VAL A 412 -25.70 -79.45 -5.32
N ASP A 413 -24.77 -79.35 -6.27
CA ASP A 413 -23.30 -79.30 -6.02
C ASP A 413 -22.69 -77.96 -6.49
N LYS A 414 -23.49 -76.89 -6.51
CA LYS A 414 -23.02 -75.51 -6.73
C LYS A 414 -23.16 -74.73 -5.43
N GLU A 415 -22.35 -73.68 -5.26
CA GLU A 415 -22.44 -72.74 -4.15
C GLU A 415 -23.91 -72.40 -3.89
N VAL A 416 -24.41 -72.79 -2.72
CA VAL A 416 -25.81 -72.55 -2.33
C VAL A 416 -25.96 -71.08 -2.02
N TYR A 417 -26.69 -70.35 -2.87
CA TYR A 417 -27.14 -68.99 -2.62
C TYR A 417 -28.48 -69.03 -1.90
N ILE A 418 -28.88 -67.93 -1.23
CA ILE A 418 -30.18 -67.83 -0.54
C ILE A 418 -31.34 -68.23 -1.48
N SER A 419 -31.23 -67.92 -2.77
CA SER A 419 -32.20 -68.30 -3.80
C SER A 419 -32.46 -69.82 -3.89
N ASP A 420 -31.46 -70.63 -3.60
CA ASP A 420 -31.46 -72.09 -3.77
C ASP A 420 -31.99 -72.84 -2.54
N LEU A 421 -32.23 -72.13 -1.43
CA LEU A 421 -32.84 -72.68 -0.23
C LEU A 421 -34.32 -72.99 -0.46
N THR A 422 -34.81 -74.08 0.15
CA THR A 422 -36.25 -74.37 0.19
C THR A 422 -36.97 -73.29 1.02
N TRP A 423 -38.28 -73.13 0.81
CA TRP A 423 -39.07 -72.13 1.54
C TRP A 423 -39.01 -72.32 3.06
N GLU A 424 -39.02 -73.56 3.54
CA GLU A 424 -38.88 -73.88 4.97
C GLU A 424 -37.50 -73.49 5.53
N GLN A 425 -36.43 -73.69 4.76
CA GLN A 425 -35.08 -73.27 5.15
C GLN A 425 -34.96 -71.74 5.18
N LYS A 426 -35.56 -71.04 4.21
CA LYS A 426 -35.63 -69.58 4.18
C LYS A 426 -36.40 -69.04 5.38
N GLU A 427 -37.53 -69.66 5.72
CA GLU A 427 -38.35 -69.28 6.87
C GLU A 427 -37.60 -69.48 8.19
N LYS A 428 -36.87 -70.59 8.36
CA LYS A 428 -36.01 -70.80 9.54
C LYS A 428 -34.93 -69.72 9.67
N VAL A 429 -34.22 -69.37 8.59
CA VAL A 429 -33.19 -68.31 8.59
C VAL A 429 -33.79 -66.96 8.97
N LEU A 430 -34.95 -66.62 8.39
CA LEU A 430 -35.64 -65.37 8.70
C LEU A 430 -36.17 -65.35 10.13
N THR A 431 -36.69 -66.45 10.64
CA THR A 431 -37.19 -66.55 12.02
C THR A 431 -36.06 -66.36 13.03
N LEU A 432 -34.92 -67.01 12.81
CA LEU A 432 -33.73 -66.81 13.64
C LEU A 432 -33.15 -65.39 13.51
N LEU A 433 -33.19 -64.79 12.32
CA LEU A 433 -32.80 -63.39 12.10
C LEU A 433 -33.68 -62.44 12.91
N PHE A 434 -35.01 -62.59 12.84
CA PHE A 434 -35.93 -61.76 13.60
C PHE A 434 -35.77 -61.97 15.11
N ALA A 435 -35.55 -63.20 15.56
CA ALA A 435 -35.24 -63.47 16.96
C ALA A 435 -33.96 -62.75 17.43
N LYS A 436 -32.90 -62.74 16.59
CA LYS A 436 -31.64 -62.05 16.89
C LYS A 436 -31.76 -60.53 16.81
N MET A 437 -32.48 -59.99 15.81
CA MET A 437 -32.76 -58.55 15.68
C MET A 437 -33.60 -58.00 16.84
N ASN A 438 -34.48 -58.83 17.40
CA ASN A 438 -35.32 -58.47 18.54
C ASN A 438 -34.64 -58.73 19.90
N GLY A 439 -33.38 -59.21 19.92
CA GLY A 439 -32.61 -59.41 21.16
C GLY A 439 -32.98 -60.66 21.96
N ASN A 440 -33.76 -61.59 21.40
CA ASN A 440 -34.30 -62.73 22.15
C ASN A 440 -33.36 -63.95 22.20
N ALA A 441 -32.14 -63.87 21.63
CA ALA A 441 -31.23 -65.01 21.50
C ALA A 441 -30.13 -65.08 22.58
N GLU A 442 -30.07 -64.16 23.54
CA GLU A 442 -29.11 -64.22 24.65
C GLU A 442 -29.66 -64.93 25.92
N SER A 443 -30.75 -65.69 25.81
CA SER A 443 -31.39 -66.33 26.99
C SER A 443 -31.55 -67.85 26.92
N GLU A 444 -30.80 -68.55 26.07
CA GLU A 444 -30.73 -70.03 26.11
C GLU A 444 -29.27 -70.53 26.08
N VAL A 445 -28.41 -70.00 26.95
CA VAL A 445 -27.26 -70.75 27.47
C VAL A 445 -27.06 -70.33 28.93
N ASN A 446 -27.63 -71.13 29.83
CA ASN A 446 -27.08 -71.43 31.17
C ASN A 446 -27.33 -72.91 31.45
#